data_AF-A0A3B9WT65-F1
#
_entry.id   AF-A0A3B9WT65-F1
#
_cell.length_a   1.000
_cell.length_b   1.000
_cell.length_c   1.000
_cell.angle_alpha   90.00
_cell.angle_beta   90.00
_cell.angle_gamma   90.00
#
_symmetry.space_group_name_H-M   'P 1'
#
loop_
_entity.id
_entity.type
_entity.pdbx_description
1 polymer ?
#
loop_
_entity_poly.entity_id
_entity_poly.type
_entity_poly.pdbx_seq_one_letter_code
_entity_poly.pdbx_strand_id
1 'polypeptide(L)'
;MLTNTFKQERDRIEYMINEYSKRLKELPKGTLSAKHVGTKTYYYLKYRVGKKVVSDYVRKEQLPALKESLEHKKHIKTMLRFLKEELSMADRLLKAR
;
A
#
# COMPACT_ATOMS: atom_id res chain seq x y z
N MET A 1 14.62 -29.30 14.70
CA MET A 1 13.87 -29.34 13.44
C MET A 1 12.77 -28.28 13.43
N LEU A 2 11.69 -28.40 14.22
CA LEU A 2 10.58 -27.42 14.24
C LEU A 2 10.99 -25.97 14.56
N THR A 3 11.80 -25.74 15.59
CA THR A 3 12.23 -24.38 16.00
C THR A 3 12.98 -23.62 14.91
N ASN A 4 13.75 -24.32 14.08
CA ASN A 4 14.49 -23.71 12.98
C ASN A 4 13.56 -23.30 11.83
N THR A 5 12.56 -24.14 11.53
CA THR A 5 11.54 -23.84 10.52
C THR A 5 10.68 -22.63 10.91
N PHE A 6 10.29 -22.52 12.19
CA PHE A 6 9.54 -21.34 12.68
C PHE A 6 10.35 -20.05 12.58
N LYS A 7 11.65 -20.10 12.91
CA LYS A 7 12.53 -18.95 12.78
C LYS A 7 12.70 -18.53 11.31
N GLN A 8 12.89 -19.49 10.41
CA GLN A 8 13.01 -19.23 8.98
C GLN A 8 11.75 -18.58 8.40
N GLU A 9 10.56 -19.05 8.79
CA GLU A 9 9.31 -18.44 8.31
C GLU A 9 9.11 -17.02 8.85
N ARG A 10 9.45 -16.76 10.11
CA ARG A 10 9.43 -15.40 10.68
C ARG A 10 10.36 -14.46 9.90
N ASP A 11 11.59 -14.88 9.66
CA ASP A 11 12.58 -14.09 8.93
C ASP A 11 12.12 -13.85 7.46
N ARG A 12 11.43 -14.82 6.84
CA ARG A 12 10.80 -14.67 5.52
C ARG A 12 9.70 -13.60 5.52
N ILE A 13 8.82 -13.60 6.52
CA ILE A 13 7.74 -12.62 6.66
C ILE A 13 8.30 -11.21 6.87
N GLU A 14 9.32 -11.07 7.72
CA GLU A 14 10.02 -9.79 7.92
C GLU A 14 10.63 -9.26 6.62
N TYR A 15 11.29 -10.13 5.85
CA TYR A 15 11.81 -9.78 4.53
C TYR A 15 10.70 -9.30 3.58
N MET A 16 9.58 -10.04 3.51
CA MET A 16 8.44 -9.67 2.66
C MET A 16 7.82 -8.33 3.07
N ILE A 17 7.69 -8.06 4.37
CA ILE A 17 7.20 -6.78 4.88
C ILE A 17 8.12 -5.64 4.43
N ASN A 18 9.44 -5.84 4.49
CA ASN A 18 10.40 -4.84 4.06
C ASN A 18 10.28 -4.54 2.56
N GLU A 19 10.26 -5.58 1.71
CA GLU A 19 10.16 -5.43 0.26
C GLU A 19 8.85 -4.77 -0.18
N TYR A 20 7.71 -5.21 0.36
CA TYR A 20 6.43 -4.58 0.07
C TYR A 20 6.36 -3.15 0.60
N SER A 21 6.99 -2.84 1.74
CA SER A 21 7.06 -1.48 2.27
C SER A 21 7.88 -0.55 1.38
N LYS A 22 8.96 -1.04 0.76
CA LYS A 22 9.74 -0.28 -0.25
C LYS A 22 8.89 -0.01 -1.48
N ARG A 23 8.29 -1.05 -2.07
CA ARG A 23 7.44 -0.92 -3.26
C ARG A 23 6.23 0.00 -3.04
N LEU A 24 5.66 -0.01 -1.83
CA LEU A 24 4.55 0.88 -1.47
C LEU A 24 4.94 2.37 -1.49
N LYS A 25 6.20 2.70 -1.19
CA LYS A 25 6.72 4.07 -1.19
C LYS A 25 6.85 4.63 -2.61
N GLU A 26 7.13 3.78 -3.59
CA GLU A 26 7.27 4.14 -5.01
C GLU A 26 5.92 4.39 -5.68
N LEU A 27 4.84 3.79 -5.18
CA LEU A 27 3.50 3.95 -5.75
C LEU A 27 2.87 5.32 -5.40
N PRO A 28 2.03 5.88 -6.28
CA PRO A 28 1.40 7.19 -6.08
C PRO A 28 0.56 7.22 -4.80
N LYS A 29 0.60 8.32 -4.06
CA LYS A 29 -0.22 8.51 -2.85
C LYS A 29 -1.55 9.14 -3.22
N GLY A 30 -2.54 8.94 -2.36
CA GLY A 30 -3.81 9.66 -2.47
C GLY A 30 -4.93 8.89 -3.16
N THR A 31 -5.90 9.65 -3.65
CA THR A 31 -7.10 9.15 -4.32
C THR A 31 -7.41 9.96 -5.57
N LEU A 32 -8.01 9.32 -6.56
CA LEU A 32 -8.50 10.00 -7.74
C LEU A 32 -9.88 10.61 -7.44
N SER A 33 -10.06 11.88 -7.77
CA SER A 33 -11.31 12.64 -7.60
C SER A 33 -11.77 13.13 -8.96
N ALA A 34 -13.04 12.93 -9.28
CA ALA A 34 -13.68 13.58 -10.42
C ALA A 34 -14.27 14.93 -10.01
N LYS A 35 -14.26 15.90 -10.91
CA LYS A 35 -14.96 17.18 -10.81
C LYS A 35 -15.76 17.39 -12.09
N HIS A 36 -17.07 17.53 -11.95
CA HIS A 36 -17.99 17.80 -13.06
C HIS A 36 -18.19 19.32 -13.19
N VAL A 37 -18.03 19.85 -14.40
CA VAL A 37 -18.27 21.27 -14.73
C VAL A 37 -19.02 21.33 -16.05
N GLY A 38 -20.32 21.62 -15.98
CA GLY A 38 -21.23 21.49 -17.11
C GLY A 38 -21.21 20.06 -17.66
N THR A 39 -20.93 19.91 -18.94
CA THR A 39 -20.82 18.59 -19.62
C THR A 39 -19.43 17.95 -19.51
N LYS A 40 -18.44 18.66 -18.93
CA LYS A 40 -17.05 18.20 -18.86
C LYS A 40 -16.73 17.58 -17.50
N THR A 41 -15.92 16.52 -17.52
CA THR A 41 -15.39 15.88 -16.31
C THR A 41 -13.88 16.02 -16.26
N TYR A 42 -13.37 16.55 -15.16
CA TYR A 42 -11.95 16.73 -14.89
C TYR A 42 -11.52 15.82 -13.75
N TYR A 43 -10.33 15.24 -13.86
CA TYR A 43 -9.81 14.32 -12.85
C TYR A 43 -8.62 14.92 -12.13
N TYR A 44 -8.53 14.66 -10.84
CA TYR A 44 -7.49 15.16 -9.97
C TYR A 44 -6.98 14.06 -9.04
N LEU A 45 -5.67 13.97 -8.85
CA LEU A 45 -5.05 13.16 -7.81
C LEU A 45 -4.96 13.98 -6.53
N LYS A 46 -5.68 13.56 -5.49
CA LYS A 46 -5.72 14.21 -4.18
C LYS A 46 -4.84 13.48 -3.19
N TYR A 47 -3.85 14.15 -2.62
CA TYR A 47 -2.94 13.56 -1.62
C TYR A 47 -2.50 14.60 -0.59
N ARG A 48 -1.88 14.14 0.49
CA ARG A 48 -1.39 15.00 1.58
C ARG A 48 0.13 15.04 1.58
N VAL A 49 0.68 16.25 1.65
CA VAL A 49 2.11 16.53 1.84
C VAL A 49 2.25 17.31 3.13
N GLY A 50 2.77 16.67 4.17
CA GLY A 50 2.79 17.23 5.52
C GLY A 50 1.38 17.60 5.99
N LYS A 51 1.14 18.88 6.28
CA LYS A 51 -0.16 19.42 6.71
C LYS A 51 -1.06 19.85 5.54
N LYS A 52 -0.55 19.91 4.31
CA LYS A 52 -1.27 20.45 3.13
C LYS A 52 -1.92 19.34 2.31
N VAL A 53 -3.14 19.57 1.83
CA VAL A 53 -3.79 18.75 0.80
C VAL A 53 -3.48 19.35 -0.58
N VAL A 54 -2.99 18.50 -1.47
CA VAL A 54 -2.66 18.82 -2.87
C VAL A 54 -3.68 18.13 -3.78
N SER A 55 -4.05 18.77 -4.89
CA SER A 55 -4.99 18.26 -5.89
C SER A 55 -4.39 18.49 -7.28
N ASP A 56 -3.66 17.51 -7.79
CA ASP A 56 -2.97 17.63 -9.08
C ASP A 56 -3.89 17.21 -10.21
N TYR A 57 -3.96 18.02 -11.27
CA TYR A 57 -4.75 17.67 -12.45
C TYR A 57 -4.18 16.43 -13.14
N VAL A 58 -5.06 15.52 -13.55
CA VAL A 58 -4.71 14.27 -14.24
C VAL A 58 -5.30 14.31 -15.63
N ARG A 59 -4.43 14.15 -16.64
CA ARG A 59 -4.85 14.08 -18.05
C ARG A 59 -5.57 12.77 -18.32
N LYS A 60 -6.49 12.77 -19.29
CA LYS A 60 -7.36 11.62 -19.57
C LYS A 60 -6.56 10.37 -19.95
N GLU A 61 -5.46 10.56 -20.66
CA GLU A 61 -4.56 9.52 -21.17
C GLU A 61 -3.81 8.83 -20.02
N GLN A 62 -3.59 9.53 -18.90
CA GLN A 62 -2.89 9.01 -17.72
C GLN A 62 -3.82 8.26 -16.76
N LEU A 63 -5.15 8.38 -16.92
CA LEU A 63 -6.12 7.80 -16.00
C LEU A 63 -6.04 6.29 -15.86
N PRO A 64 -5.92 5.50 -16.95
CA PRO A 64 -5.87 4.04 -16.82
C PRO A 64 -4.67 3.59 -15.98
N ALA A 65 -3.46 4.05 -16.33
CA ALA A 65 -2.23 3.70 -15.63
C ALA A 65 -2.24 4.19 -14.16
N LEU A 66 -2.77 5.39 -13.90
CA LEU A 66 -2.89 5.90 -12.54
C LEU A 66 -3.89 5.09 -11.70
N LYS A 67 -5.04 4.72 -12.26
CA LYS A 67 -6.03 3.86 -11.58
C LYS A 67 -5.42 2.52 -11.22
N GLU A 68 -4.77 1.87 -12.17
CA GLU A 68 -4.08 0.60 -11.95
C GLU A 68 -3.04 0.70 -10.83
N SER A 69 -2.21 1.74 -10.87
CA SER A 69 -1.19 1.99 -9.84
C SER A 69 -1.80 2.20 -8.45
N LEU A 70 -2.93 2.91 -8.36
CA LEU A 70 -3.64 3.15 -7.10
C LEU A 70 -4.30 1.86 -6.57
N GLU A 71 -4.88 1.03 -7.44
CA GLU A 71 -5.43 -0.27 -7.04
C GLU A 71 -4.35 -1.24 -6.60
N HIS A 72 -3.24 -1.33 -7.33
CA HIS A 72 -2.08 -2.12 -6.94
C HIS A 72 -1.54 -1.68 -5.57
N LYS A 73 -1.52 -0.36 -5.30
CA LYS A 73 -1.15 0.17 -3.99
C LYS A 73 -2.09 -0.29 -2.88
N LYS A 74 -3.41 -0.30 -3.11
CA LYS A 74 -4.39 -0.81 -2.13
C LYS A 74 -4.13 -2.30 -1.86
N HIS A 75 -3.90 -3.08 -2.90
CA HIS A 75 -3.59 -4.50 -2.76
C HIS A 75 -2.33 -4.73 -1.91
N ILE A 76 -1.22 -4.03 -2.19
CA ILE A 76 0.02 -4.13 -1.39
C ILE A 76 -0.23 -3.72 0.07
N LYS A 77 -1.03 -2.68 0.33
CA LYS A 77 -1.39 -2.30 1.71
C LYS A 77 -2.13 -3.41 2.44
N THR A 78 -3.07 -4.07 1.76
CA THR A 78 -3.81 -5.20 2.31
C THR A 78 -2.87 -6.35 2.65
N MET A 79 -1.96 -6.71 1.73
CA MET A 79 -0.96 -7.75 1.97
C MET A 79 -0.03 -7.40 3.14
N LEU A 80 0.44 -6.16 3.21
CA LEU A 80 1.28 -5.69 4.32
C LEU A 80 0.54 -5.75 5.66
N ARG A 81 -0.77 -5.50 5.69
CA ARG A 81 -1.56 -5.63 6.92
C ARG A 81 -1.58 -7.09 7.37
N PHE A 82 -1.89 -8.01 6.47
CA PHE A 82 -1.95 -9.44 6.79
C PHE A 82 -0.60 -9.99 7.26
N LEU A 83 0.50 -9.65 6.57
CA LEU A 83 1.84 -10.09 6.98
C LEU A 83 2.24 -9.57 8.36
N LYS A 84 1.85 -8.34 8.71
CA LYS A 84 2.12 -7.78 10.04
C LYS A 84 1.28 -8.43 11.13
N GLU A 85 0.03 -8.77 10.83
CA GLU A 85 -0.85 -9.51 11.74
C GLU A 85 -0.30 -10.92 11.99
N GLU A 86 0.15 -11.60 10.93
CA GLU A 86 0.77 -12.92 11.00
C GLU A 86 2.06 -12.89 11.83
N LEU A 87 2.96 -11.94 11.56
CA LEU A 87 4.19 -11.75 12.33
C LEU A 87 3.89 -11.48 13.82
N SER A 88 2.94 -10.59 14.11
CA SER A 88 2.53 -10.30 15.49
C SER A 88 1.95 -11.52 16.19
N MET A 89 1.24 -12.40 15.48
CA MET A 89 0.70 -13.62 16.06
C MET A 89 1.81 -14.63 16.36
N ALA A 90 2.74 -14.82 15.42
CA ALA A 90 3.92 -15.66 15.61
C ALA A 90 4.77 -15.20 16.81
N ASP A 91 5.02 -13.90 16.94
CA ASP A 91 5.79 -13.33 18.04
C ASP A 91 5.12 -13.55 19.41
N ARG A 92 3.79 -13.45 19.48
CA ARG A 92 3.05 -13.72 20.72
C ARG A 92 3.17 -15.18 21.15
N LEU A 93 3.05 -16.11 20.20
CA LEU A 93 3.19 -17.55 20.48
C LEU A 93 4.60 -17.92 20.93
N LEU A 94 5.63 -17.27 20.39
CA LEU A 94 7.03 -17.49 20.79
C LEU A 94 7.36 -16.90 22.17
N LYS A 95 6.73 -15.79 22.56
CA LYS A 95 6.94 -15.13 23.86
C LYS A 95 6.13 -15.74 25.01
N ALA A 96 5.03 -16.43 24.71
CA ALA A 96 4.17 -17.07 25.71
C ALA A 96 4.74 -18.43 26.21
N ARG A 97 5.99 -18.75 25.89
CA ARG A 97 6.64 -20.03 26.18
C ARG A 97 7.93 -19.83 26.96
#